data_AF-T1G615-F1
#
_entry.id   AF-T1G615-F1
#
_cell.length_a   1.000
_cell.length_b   1.000
_cell.length_c   1.000
_cell.angle_alpha   90.00
_cell.angle_beta   90.00
_cell.angle_gamma   90.00
#
_symmetry.space_group_name_H-M   'P 1'
#
loop_
_entity.id
_entity.type
_entity.pdbx_description
1 polymer ?
#
loop_
_entity_poly.entity_id
_entity_poly.type
_entity_poly.pdbx_seq_one_letter_code
_entity_poly.pdbx_strand_id
1 'polypeptide(L)' 'MDKVGKKRPRFSYTRQQLKELEEHFLVNPYLTKSPMAQLSVKLNIPESQVKIWFQNRRMREKKKPGIFGR' A
#
# COMPACT_ATOMS: atom_id res chain seq x y z
N MET A 1 13.72 -16.90 -21.91
CA MET A 1 12.37 -16.35 -21.73
C MET A 1 12.47 -15.10 -20.87
N ASP A 2 12.63 -13.99 -21.56
CA ASP A 2 13.07 -12.70 -21.07
C ASP A 2 12.03 -12.07 -20.12
N LYS A 3 12.31 -12.10 -18.81
CA LYS A 3 11.58 -11.24 -17.85
C LYS A 3 12.25 -9.87 -17.81
N VAL A 4 12.22 -9.16 -18.94
CA VAL A 4 12.51 -7.72 -18.98
C VAL A 4 11.53 -7.04 -18.04
N GLY A 5 12.06 -6.49 -16.95
CA GLY A 5 11.30 -5.79 -15.92
C GLY A 5 10.58 -4.58 -16.50
N LYS A 6 9.34 -4.77 -16.94
CA LYS A 6 8.37 -3.67 -17.06
C LYS A 6 8.15 -3.15 -15.64
N LYS A 7 8.88 -2.09 -15.27
CA LYS A 7 8.58 -1.29 -14.08
C LYS A 7 7.09 -0.96 -14.16
N ARG A 8 6.31 -1.51 -13.23
CA ARG A 8 4.86 -1.27 -13.18
C ARG A 8 4.65 0.25 -13.19
N PRO A 9 3.72 0.78 -14.00
CA PRO A 9 3.44 2.21 -14.02
C PRO A 9 3.16 2.69 -12.59
N ARG A 10 3.73 3.84 -12.21
CA ARG A 10 3.51 4.41 -10.88
C ARG A 10 2.04 4.71 -10.72
N PHE A 11 1.43 4.14 -9.70
CA PHE A 11 0.07 4.45 -9.30
C PHE A 11 0.07 5.70 -8.43
N SER A 12 -0.71 6.73 -8.80
CA SER A 12 -0.95 7.91 -7.99
C SER A 12 -2.26 7.77 -7.24
N TYR A 13 -2.20 7.76 -5.91
CA TYR A 13 -3.38 7.80 -5.05
C TYR A 13 -3.93 9.22 -4.96
N THR A 14 -5.25 9.38 -4.92
CA THR A 14 -5.88 10.66 -4.58
C THR A 14 -5.76 10.93 -3.08
N ARG A 15 -5.93 12.19 -2.67
CA ARG A 15 -5.90 12.57 -1.24
C ARG A 15 -6.95 11.81 -0.42
N GLN A 16 -8.14 11.60 -0.98
CA GLN A 16 -9.21 10.85 -0.32
C GLN A 16 -8.85 9.37 -0.17
N GLN A 17 -8.26 8.75 -1.19
CA GLN A 17 -7.80 7.36 -1.13
C GLN A 17 -6.72 7.17 -0.05
N LEU A 18 -5.77 8.10 0.04
CA LEU A 18 -4.72 8.05 1.07
C LEU A 18 -5.30 8.16 2.49
N LYS A 19 -6.27 9.06 2.69
CA LYS A 19 -6.93 9.25 3.99
C LYS A 19 -7.60 7.95 4.46
N GLU A 20 -8.40 7.33 3.59
CA GLU A 20 -9.10 6.07 3.89
C GLU A 20 -8.12 4.90 4.17
N LEU A 21 -7.03 4.82 3.40
CA LEU A 21 -5.97 3.83 3.64
C LEU A 21 -5.29 4.04 5.00
N GLU A 22 -5.06 5.29 5.41
CA GLU A 22 -4.50 5.62 6.73
C GLU A 22 -5.46 5.32 7.88
N GLU A 23 -6.73 5.71 7.76
CA GLU A 23 -7.76 5.39 8.77
C GLU A 23 -7.86 3.87 8.98
N HIS A 24 -7.88 3.10 7.90
CA HIS A 24 -7.94 1.65 7.99
C HIS A 24 -6.64 1.03 8.54
N PHE A 25 -5.49 1.65 8.27
CA PHE A 25 -4.20 1.22 8.81
C PHE A 25 -4.10 1.40 10.32
N LEU A 26 -4.67 2.48 10.87
CA LEU A 26 -4.70 2.73 12.31
C LEU A 26 -5.51 1.66 13.05
N VAL A 27 -6.58 1.15 12.43
CA VAL A 27 -7.41 0.06 12.99
C VAL A 27 -6.73 -1.29 12.82
N ASN A 28 -6.18 -1.57 11.63
CA ASN A 28 -5.50 -2.83 11.34
C ASN A 28 -4.29 -2.63 10.41
N PRO A 29 -3.06 -2.64 10.96
CA PRO A 29 -1.83 -2.48 10.17
C PRO A 29 -1.52 -3.65 9.22
N TYR A 30 -2.22 -4.78 9.34
CA TYR A 30 -1.96 -6.01 8.61
C TYR A 30 -3.19 -6.45 7.79
N LEU A 31 -3.13 -6.24 6.48
CA LEU A 31 -4.19 -6.70 5.58
C LEU A 31 -4.21 -8.22 5.43
N THR A 32 -5.39 -8.80 5.63
CA THR A 32 -5.75 -10.16 5.21
C THR A 32 -6.56 -10.10 3.90
N LYS A 33 -6.89 -11.25 3.29
CA LYS A 33 -7.57 -11.30 1.98
C LYS A 33 -8.91 -10.55 1.95
N SER A 34 -9.71 -10.66 3.02
CA SER A 34 -11.06 -10.05 3.07
C SER A 34 -11.02 -8.51 3.15
N PRO A 35 -10.31 -7.86 4.10
CA PRO A 35 -10.20 -6.40 4.14
C PRO A 35 -9.52 -5.80 2.91
N MET A 36 -8.58 -6.53 2.29
CA MET A 36 -7.92 -6.10 1.05
C MET A 36 -8.90 -5.98 -0.11
N ALA A 37 -9.77 -6.98 -0.31
CA ALA A 37 -10.80 -6.95 -1.33
C ALA A 37 -11.83 -5.83 -1.06
N GLN A 38 -12.23 -5.63 0.19
CA GLN A 38 -13.17 -4.57 0.57
C GLN A 38 -12.60 -3.18 0.28
N LEU A 39 -11.35 -2.91 0.67
CA LEU A 39 -10.66 -1.65 0.38
C LEU A 39 -10.44 -1.45 -1.13
N SER A 40 -10.13 -2.52 -1.85
CA SER A 40 -9.95 -2.49 -3.30
C SER A 40 -11.22 -2.00 -4.00
N VAL A 41 -12.37 -2.56 -3.64
CA VAL A 41 -13.67 -2.18 -4.21
C VAL A 41 -14.07 -0.77 -3.75
N LYS A 42 -13.95 -0.47 -2.45
CA LYS A 42 -14.35 0.84 -1.89
C LYS A 42 -13.56 2.00 -2.49
N LEU A 43 -12.26 1.83 -2.67
CA LEU A 43 -11.36 2.91 -3.12
C LEU A 43 -11.11 2.89 -4.63
N ASN A 44 -11.64 1.89 -5.34
CA ASN A 44 -11.36 1.62 -6.75
C ASN A 44 -9.85 1.54 -7.04
N ILE A 45 -9.12 0.81 -6.18
CA ILE A 45 -7.68 0.60 -6.26
C ILE A 45 -7.44 -0.90 -6.41
N PRO A 46 -6.57 -1.38 -7.30
CA PRO A 46 -6.26 -2.81 -7.38
C PRO A 46 -5.72 -3.36 -6.06
N GLU A 47 -6.17 -4.55 -5.64
CA GLU A 47 -5.69 -5.24 -4.42
C GLU A 47 -4.16 -5.23 -4.28
N SER A 48 -3.45 -5.40 -5.40
CA SER A 48 -1.98 -5.37 -5.41
C SER A 48 -1.39 -4.01 -4.98
N GLN A 49 -2.04 -2.89 -5.33
CA GLN A 49 -1.63 -1.55 -4.91
C GLN A 49 -1.99 -1.30 -3.45
N VAL A 50 -3.16 -1.75 -2.99
CA VAL A 50 -3.54 -1.71 -1.56
C VAL A 50 -2.49 -2.47 -0.73
N LYS A 51 -2.09 -3.67 -1.15
CA LYS A 51 -1.04 -4.46 -0.50
C LYS A 51 0.32 -3.74 -0.47
N ILE A 52 0.76 -3.15 -1.59
CA ILE A 52 2.01 -2.39 -1.68
C ILE A 52 1.97 -1.17 -0.75
N TRP A 53 0.84 -0.46 -0.71
CA TRP A 53 0.67 0.70 0.16
C TRP A 53 0.82 0.32 1.63
N PHE A 54 0.18 -0.77 2.09
CA PHE A 54 0.30 -1.24 3.48
C PHE A 54 1.72 -1.75 3.80
N GLN A 55 2.41 -2.36 2.84
CA GLN A 55 3.83 -2.72 3.00
C GLN A 55 4.69 -1.45 3.18
N ASN A 56 4.55 -0.47 2.30
CA ASN A 56 5.27 0.80 2.37
C ASN A 56 4.94 1.60 3.63
N ARG A 57 3.68 1.60 4.07
CA ARG A 57 3.23 2.28 5.29
C ARG A 57 3.86 1.69 6.54
N ARG A 58 3.96 0.36 6.63
CA ARG A 58 4.69 -0.34 7.71
C ARG A 58 6.18 -0.06 7.68
N MET A 59 6.79 0.00 6.49
CA MET A 59 8.19 0.39 6.37
C MET A 59 8.42 1.81 6.88
N ARG A 60 7.49 2.74 6.59
CA ARG A 60 7.52 4.11 7.11
C ARG A 60 7.35 4.16 8.63
N GLU A 61 6.46 3.34 9.20
CA GLU A 61 6.26 3.24 10.65
C GLU A 61 7.51 2.69 11.37
N LYS A 62 8.15 1.68 10.79
CA LYS A 62 9.38 1.08 11.34
C LYS A 62 10.59 1.98 11.17
N LYS A 63 10.60 2.85 10.15
CA LYS A 63 11.60 3.92 10.00
C LYS A 63 11.33 5.02 11.01
N LYS A 64 11.75 4.80 12.27
CA LYS A 64 12.27 5.91 13.08
C LYS A 64 13.38 6.62 12.27
N PRO A 65 13.50 7.95 12.36
CA PRO A 65 14.50 8.70 11.60
C PRO A 65 15.89 8.24 12.07
N GLY A 66 16.55 7.36 11.31
CA GLY A 66 17.88 6.94 11.71
C GLY A 66 18.54 5.83 10.90
N ILE A 67 17.83 4.81 10.42
CA ILE A 67 18.55 3.58 10.06
C ILE A 67 18.09 2.97 8.72
N PHE A 68 19.02 3.02 7.76
CA PHE A 68 19.10 2.47 6.39
C PHE A 68 18.23 3.13 5.29
N GLY A 69 18.79 3.82 4.28
CA GLY A 69 20.19 3.83 3.83
C GLY A 69 20.57 2.57 3.07
N ARG A 70 19.89 2.32 1.94
CA ARG A 70 20.35 1.70 0.67
C ARG A 70 19.15 1.20 -0.12
#